data_AF-A0A0D1C747-F1
#
_entry.id   AF-A0A0D1C747-F1
#
_cell.length_a   1.000
_cell.length_b   1.000
_cell.length_c   1.000
_cell.angle_alpha   90.00
_cell.angle_beta   90.00
_cell.angle_gamma   90.00
#
_symmetry.space_group_name_H-M   'P 1'
#
loop_
_entity.id
_entity.type
_entity.pdbx_description
1 polymer ?
#
loop_
_entity_poly.entity_id
_entity_poly.type
_entity_poly.pdbx_seq_one_letter_code
_entity_poly.pdbx_strand_id
1 'polypeptide(L)'
;MNNLSRPLTAAALFAALALTACSTPEAGSAPSSSAPGTAAATATPSPSKSSGPFGDFPSAAEACTTISQQATGASLFPLSAAQGKTAELEQLKAELSETAERVPDELKADFTNLNAVAVAGLSDQSVYSSGKFDAAMTPVTAWLAANCK
;
A
#
# COMPACT_ATOMS: atom_id res chain seq x y z
N MET A 1 -16.18 51.15 -23.07
CA MET A 1 -14.81 51.68 -23.27
C MET A 1 -14.19 51.98 -21.91
N ASN A 2 -12.85 51.91 -21.83
CA ASN A 2 -11.97 52.28 -20.72
C ASN A 2 -11.74 51.19 -19.64
N ASN A 3 -10.53 50.72 -19.32
CA ASN A 3 -9.17 51.01 -19.78
C ASN A 3 -8.24 49.82 -19.43
N LEU A 4 -7.25 49.56 -20.31
CA LEU A 4 -6.10 48.69 -20.08
C LEU A 4 -5.19 49.26 -18.98
N SER A 5 -4.52 48.40 -18.19
CA SER A 5 -3.04 48.21 -18.23
C SER A 5 -2.48 47.28 -17.13
N ARG A 6 -1.50 46.48 -17.58
CA ARG A 6 -0.53 45.53 -16.95
C ARG A 6 0.30 46.14 -15.79
N PRO A 7 1.09 45.38 -14.96
CA PRO A 7 2.19 44.45 -15.37
C PRO A 7 2.31 43.13 -14.55
N LEU A 8 2.66 41.98 -15.12
CA LEU A 8 4.01 41.37 -15.28
C LEU A 8 4.94 41.42 -14.05
N THR A 9 5.14 40.25 -13.40
CA THR A 9 6.43 39.91 -12.76
C THR A 9 6.64 38.40 -12.83
N ALA A 10 7.83 38.02 -13.28
CA ALA A 10 8.28 36.66 -13.56
C ALA A 10 9.17 36.12 -12.42
N ALA A 11 9.46 34.82 -12.54
CA ALA A 11 10.62 34.09 -12.01
C ALA A 11 10.49 33.37 -10.65
N ALA A 12 10.61 32.04 -10.71
CA ALA A 12 11.69 31.23 -10.10
C ALA A 12 11.38 29.73 -10.35
N LEU A 13 12.03 29.09 -11.33
CA LEU A 13 13.17 28.17 -11.15
C LEU A 13 12.87 26.99 -10.21
N PHE A 14 12.39 25.87 -10.77
CA PHE A 14 12.49 24.56 -10.12
C PHE A 14 13.73 23.83 -10.63
N ALA A 15 14.62 23.53 -9.68
CA ALA A 15 15.89 22.87 -9.89
C ALA A 15 15.69 21.43 -10.39
N ALA A 16 16.34 21.10 -11.50
CA ALA A 16 16.48 19.73 -11.97
C ALA A 16 17.54 19.02 -11.11
N LEU A 17 17.13 17.98 -10.38
CA LEU A 17 18.03 17.05 -9.70
C LEU A 17 18.74 16.20 -10.77
N ALA A 18 20.04 16.44 -10.94
CA ALA A 18 20.91 15.61 -11.76
C ALA A 18 21.21 14.29 -11.03
N LEU A 19 20.84 13.16 -11.65
CA LEU A 19 21.31 11.83 -11.25
C LEU A 19 22.77 11.69 -11.67
N THR A 20 23.69 11.82 -10.71
CA THR A 20 25.08 11.42 -10.88
C THR A 20 25.18 9.90 -10.77
N ALA A 21 25.28 9.25 -11.92
CA ALA A 21 25.78 7.89 -12.04
C ALA A 21 27.26 7.86 -11.61
N CYS A 22 27.58 7.13 -10.53
CA CYS A 22 28.95 6.88 -10.12
C CYS A 22 29.35 5.47 -10.56
N SER A 23 30.27 5.41 -11.53
CA SER A 23 30.90 4.18 -12.01
C SER A 23 32.21 3.93 -11.25
N THR A 24 32.34 2.72 -10.69
CA THR A 24 33.52 1.85 -10.44
C THR A 24 34.94 2.40 -10.33
N PRO A 25 35.77 1.74 -9.48
CA PRO A 25 37.03 1.18 -10.00
C PRO A 25 37.35 -0.28 -9.60
N GLU A 26 38.48 -0.73 -10.15
CA GLU A 26 38.90 -2.04 -10.66
C GLU A 26 39.61 -2.99 -9.66
N ALA A 27 39.62 -4.28 -10.03
CA ALA A 27 40.64 -5.35 -9.93
C ALA A 27 41.36 -5.72 -8.60
N GLY A 28 41.35 -7.04 -8.33
CA GLY A 28 42.62 -7.76 -8.09
C GLY A 28 42.62 -8.80 -6.95
N SER A 29 42.57 -10.09 -7.33
CA SER A 29 43.38 -11.23 -6.79
C SER A 29 42.56 -12.52 -6.57
N ALA A 30 42.89 -13.54 -7.36
CA ALA A 30 42.74 -14.97 -7.05
C ALA A 30 44.09 -15.47 -6.47
N PRO A 31 44.24 -16.63 -5.77
CA PRO A 31 43.59 -17.91 -6.10
C PRO A 31 43.24 -18.86 -4.92
N SER A 32 42.66 -20.02 -5.32
CA SER A 32 42.84 -21.37 -4.76
C SER A 32 41.61 -22.07 -4.13
N SER A 33 41.30 -23.21 -4.76
CA SER A 33 40.32 -24.25 -4.45
C SER A 33 40.45 -24.87 -3.05
N SER A 34 39.32 -25.36 -2.50
CA SER A 34 39.18 -26.72 -1.92
C SER A 34 37.74 -27.04 -1.45
N ALA A 35 37.18 -28.11 -2.05
CA ALA A 35 36.21 -29.10 -1.56
C ALA A 35 34.78 -28.72 -1.05
N PRO A 36 33.75 -29.53 -1.36
CA PRO A 36 32.37 -29.33 -0.92
C PRO A 36 32.15 -29.89 0.49
N GLY A 37 31.87 -29.01 1.45
CA GLY A 37 31.38 -29.37 2.78
C GLY A 37 29.86 -29.21 2.84
N THR A 38 29.13 -30.31 2.93
CA THR A 38 27.71 -30.35 3.31
C THR A 38 27.56 -29.75 4.71
N ALA A 39 27.14 -28.49 4.80
CA ALA A 39 26.71 -27.87 6.05
C ALA A 39 25.18 -27.82 6.07
N ALA A 40 24.62 -28.42 7.11
CA ALA A 40 23.21 -28.63 7.34
C ALA A 40 22.38 -27.36 7.09
N ALA A 41 21.23 -27.55 6.43
CA ALA A 41 20.17 -26.56 6.39
C ALA A 41 19.76 -26.23 7.83
N THR A 42 20.28 -25.11 8.35
CA THR A 42 19.67 -24.43 9.48
C THR A 42 18.28 -24.04 9.00
N ALA A 43 17.27 -24.79 9.43
CA ALA A 43 15.89 -24.38 9.31
C ALA A 43 15.80 -22.99 9.96
N THR A 44 15.71 -21.96 9.13
CA THR A 44 15.36 -20.62 9.58
C THR A 44 14.10 -20.79 10.41
N PRO A 45 14.10 -20.41 11.71
CA PRO A 45 12.86 -20.40 12.45
C PRO A 45 11.90 -19.54 11.64
N SER A 46 10.77 -20.13 11.21
CA SER A 46 9.66 -19.31 10.71
C SER A 46 9.48 -18.24 11.76
N PRO A 47 9.55 -16.93 11.41
CA PRO A 47 9.20 -15.93 12.37
C PRO A 47 7.77 -16.28 12.78
N SER A 48 7.61 -16.75 14.02
CA SER A 48 6.32 -16.69 14.69
C SER A 48 5.91 -15.24 14.47
N LYS A 49 4.90 -15.01 13.64
CA LYS A 49 4.32 -13.70 13.38
C LYS A 49 3.83 -13.22 14.74
N SER A 50 4.73 -12.60 15.50
CA SER A 50 4.39 -11.85 16.67
C SER A 50 3.77 -10.60 16.09
N SER A 51 2.46 -10.68 15.84
CA SER A 51 1.67 -9.55 15.37
C SER A 51 1.79 -8.48 16.46
N GLY A 52 2.70 -7.54 16.24
CA GLY A 52 2.86 -6.41 17.12
C GLY A 52 1.59 -5.56 17.11
N PRO A 53 1.56 -4.43 17.83
CA PRO A 53 0.41 -3.53 17.84
C PRO A 53 -0.01 -3.02 16.44
N PHE A 54 0.85 -3.21 15.43
CA PHE A 54 0.62 -2.84 14.05
C PHE A 54 0.57 -4.05 13.11
N GLY A 55 0.30 -5.26 13.61
CA GLY A 55 0.22 -6.47 12.79
C GLY A 55 1.58 -6.88 12.22
N ASP A 56 1.61 -7.24 10.94
CA ASP A 56 2.80 -7.68 10.20
C ASP A 56 3.57 -6.52 9.57
N PHE A 57 3.21 -5.27 9.88
CA PHE A 57 3.90 -4.09 9.36
C PHE A 57 5.17 -3.78 10.18
N PRO A 58 6.27 -3.34 9.54
CA PRO A 58 7.54 -3.07 10.21
C PRO A 58 7.50 -1.79 11.06
N SER A 59 6.51 -0.91 10.85
CA SER A 59 6.33 0.29 11.65
C SER A 59 4.87 0.75 11.68
N ALA A 60 4.54 1.58 12.68
CA ALA A 60 3.26 2.27 12.78
C ALA A 60 2.96 3.10 11.52
N ALA A 61 3.96 3.85 11.04
CA ALA A 61 3.82 4.70 9.86
C ALA A 61 3.49 3.88 8.60
N GLU A 62 4.14 2.73 8.42
CA GLU A 62 3.84 1.83 7.31
C GLU A 62 2.44 1.23 7.44
N ALA A 63 2.07 0.73 8.63
CA ALA A 63 0.73 0.20 8.87
C ALA A 63 -0.35 1.24 8.55
N CYS A 64 -0.23 2.44 9.12
CA CYS A 64 -1.17 3.54 8.90
C CYS A 64 -1.28 3.92 7.43
N THR A 65 -0.14 4.00 6.73
CA THR A 65 -0.08 4.37 5.31
C THR A 65 -0.68 3.28 4.43
N THR A 66 -0.38 2.00 4.66
CA THR A 66 -0.93 0.90 3.86
C THR A 66 -2.40 0.68 4.14
N ILE A 67 -2.82 0.62 5.41
CA ILE A 67 -4.22 0.41 5.79
C ILE A 67 -5.10 1.54 5.24
N SER A 68 -4.68 2.80 5.36
CA SER A 68 -5.44 3.93 4.83
C SER A 68 -5.53 3.93 3.30
N GLN A 69 -4.42 3.63 2.61
CA GLN A 69 -4.40 3.51 1.16
C GLN A 69 -5.31 2.40 0.66
N GLN A 70 -5.24 1.21 1.25
CA GLN A 70 -6.06 0.09 0.79
C GLN A 70 -7.54 0.30 1.13
N ALA A 71 -7.86 0.82 2.32
CA ALA A 71 -9.23 1.14 2.69
C ALA A 71 -9.84 2.19 1.74
N THR A 72 -9.08 3.22 1.37
CA THR A 72 -9.51 4.23 0.39
C THR A 72 -9.55 3.66 -1.03
N GLY A 73 -8.57 2.82 -1.41
CA GLY A 73 -8.51 2.16 -2.72
C GLY A 73 -9.72 1.26 -2.96
N ALA A 74 -10.26 0.62 -1.92
CA ALA A 74 -11.49 -0.16 -1.99
C ALA A 74 -12.72 0.65 -2.44
N SER A 75 -12.73 1.97 -2.24
CA SER A 75 -13.81 2.85 -2.72
C SER A 75 -13.72 3.11 -4.23
N LEU A 76 -12.58 2.81 -4.86
CA LEU A 76 -12.37 2.98 -6.31
C LEU A 76 -12.78 1.75 -7.12
N PHE A 77 -13.11 0.64 -6.47
CA PHE A 77 -13.53 -0.61 -7.10
C PHE A 77 -14.67 -0.42 -8.13
N PRO A 78 -15.78 0.30 -7.81
CA PRO A 78 -16.85 0.54 -8.77
C PRO A 78 -16.38 1.30 -10.01
N LEU A 79 -15.47 2.26 -9.82
CA LEU A 79 -14.94 3.08 -10.88
C LEU A 79 -14.02 2.26 -11.81
N SER A 80 -13.12 1.45 -11.25
CA SER A 80 -12.26 0.54 -12.02
C SER A 80 -13.08 -0.49 -12.80
N ALA A 81 -14.12 -1.05 -12.18
CA ALA A 81 -15.04 -1.96 -12.83
C ALA A 81 -15.81 -1.29 -13.99
N ALA A 82 -16.35 -0.08 -13.78
CA ALA A 82 -17.07 0.67 -14.79
C ALA A 82 -16.19 1.08 -15.99
N GLN A 83 -14.89 1.29 -15.77
CA GLN A 83 -13.92 1.58 -16.83
C GLN A 83 -13.42 0.33 -17.57
N GLY A 84 -13.87 -0.87 -17.19
CA GLY A 84 -13.39 -2.14 -17.80
C GLY A 84 -11.92 -2.45 -17.49
N LYS A 85 -11.36 -1.83 -16.44
CA LYS A 85 -9.96 -1.97 -16.03
C LYS A 85 -9.76 -3.24 -15.20
N THR A 86 -9.92 -4.39 -15.83
CA THR A 86 -9.95 -5.69 -15.13
C THR A 86 -8.63 -6.03 -14.43
N ALA A 87 -7.49 -5.76 -15.06
CA ALA A 87 -6.18 -6.03 -14.45
C ALA A 87 -5.92 -5.17 -13.20
N GLU A 88 -6.19 -3.86 -13.30
CA GLU A 88 -6.09 -2.93 -12.16
C GLU A 88 -7.06 -3.36 -11.06
N LEU A 89 -8.29 -3.71 -11.39
CA LEU A 89 -9.29 -4.16 -10.42
C LEU A 89 -8.86 -5.42 -9.66
N GLU A 90 -8.33 -6.43 -10.35
CA GLU A 90 -7.84 -7.64 -9.70
C GLU A 90 -6.61 -7.37 -8.82
N GLN A 91 -5.72 -6.46 -9.23
CA GLN A 91 -4.62 -6.00 -8.39
C GLN A 91 -5.14 -5.32 -7.10
N LEU A 92 -6.05 -4.37 -7.24
CA LEU A 92 -6.71 -3.66 -6.14
C LEU A 92 -7.38 -4.62 -5.14
N LYS A 93 -8.04 -5.68 -5.63
CA LYS A 93 -8.62 -6.74 -4.80
C LYS A 93 -7.56 -7.57 -4.08
N ALA A 94 -6.49 -7.96 -4.78
CA ALA A 94 -5.41 -8.74 -4.20
C ALA A 94 -4.69 -7.97 -3.09
N GLU A 95 -4.34 -6.71 -3.32
CA GLU A 95 -3.66 -5.87 -2.33
C GLU A 95 -4.56 -5.59 -1.10
N LEU A 96 -5.87 -5.40 -1.31
CA LEU A 96 -6.84 -5.28 -0.22
C LEU A 96 -6.90 -6.57 0.61
N SER A 97 -6.95 -7.73 -0.05
CA SER A 97 -6.98 -9.02 0.63
C SER A 97 -5.68 -9.32 1.38
N GLU A 98 -4.52 -9.02 0.79
CA GLU A 98 -3.22 -9.17 1.47
C GLU A 98 -3.15 -8.29 2.71
N THR A 99 -3.62 -7.05 2.61
CA THR A 99 -3.65 -6.13 3.75
C THR A 99 -4.54 -6.66 4.87
N ALA A 100 -5.69 -7.25 4.54
CA ALA A 100 -6.58 -7.89 5.52
C ALA A 100 -5.89 -9.01 6.34
N GLU A 101 -4.89 -9.67 5.78
CA GLU A 101 -4.11 -10.69 6.50
C GLU A 101 -3.07 -10.08 7.43
N ARG A 102 -2.53 -8.92 7.05
CA ARG A 102 -1.39 -8.23 7.69
C ARG A 102 -1.78 -7.22 8.76
N VAL A 103 -3.02 -6.72 8.76
CA VAL A 103 -3.50 -5.77 9.77
C VAL A 103 -3.38 -6.33 11.20
N PRO A 104 -3.27 -5.48 12.23
CA PRO A 104 -3.27 -5.95 13.62
C PRO A 104 -4.57 -6.69 13.98
N ASP A 105 -4.49 -7.60 14.95
CA ASP A 105 -5.59 -8.49 15.33
C ASP A 105 -6.88 -7.75 15.69
N GLU A 106 -6.75 -6.60 16.37
CA GLU A 106 -7.89 -5.75 16.74
C GLU A 106 -8.64 -5.15 15.54
N LEU A 107 -7.98 -5.02 14.38
CA LEU A 107 -8.57 -4.50 13.14
C LEU A 107 -8.97 -5.62 12.16
N LYS A 108 -8.49 -6.85 12.40
CA LYS A 108 -8.56 -7.95 11.42
C LYS A 108 -9.97 -8.31 10.98
N ALA A 109 -10.90 -8.39 11.94
CA ALA A 109 -12.29 -8.68 11.64
C ALA A 109 -12.93 -7.56 10.80
N ASP A 110 -12.71 -6.31 11.17
CA ASP A 110 -13.28 -5.14 10.48
C ASP A 110 -12.72 -4.97 9.07
N PHE A 111 -11.41 -5.14 8.89
CA PHE A 111 -10.79 -5.05 7.58
C PHE A 111 -11.16 -6.23 6.67
N THR A 112 -11.33 -7.44 7.23
CA THR A 112 -11.86 -8.60 6.50
C THR A 112 -13.29 -8.33 6.03
N ASN A 113 -14.13 -7.74 6.88
CA ASN A 113 -15.47 -7.33 6.50
C ASN A 113 -15.45 -6.26 5.40
N LEU A 114 -14.60 -5.24 5.51
CA LEU A 114 -14.40 -4.24 4.45
C LEU A 114 -14.04 -4.89 3.12
N ASN A 115 -13.06 -5.81 3.11
CA ASN A 115 -12.66 -6.55 1.92
C ASN A 115 -13.84 -7.33 1.31
N ALA A 116 -14.57 -8.08 2.13
CA ALA A 116 -15.71 -8.86 1.67
C ALA A 116 -16.82 -7.98 1.06
N VAL A 117 -17.15 -6.87 1.73
CA VAL A 117 -18.16 -5.91 1.27
C VAL A 117 -17.73 -5.22 -0.03
N ALA A 118 -16.48 -4.76 -0.12
CA ALA A 118 -15.94 -4.13 -1.32
C ALA A 118 -15.99 -5.07 -2.53
N VAL A 119 -15.55 -6.32 -2.36
CA VAL A 119 -15.57 -7.34 -3.42
C VAL A 119 -17.00 -7.72 -3.80
N ALA A 120 -17.90 -7.91 -2.84
CA ALA A 120 -19.30 -8.18 -3.11
C ALA A 120 -19.95 -7.05 -3.93
N GLY A 121 -19.57 -5.80 -3.65
CA GLY A 121 -20.08 -4.63 -4.35
C GLY A 121 -19.74 -4.55 -5.83
N LEU A 122 -18.76 -5.32 -6.30
CA LEU A 122 -18.45 -5.46 -7.73
C LEU A 122 -19.54 -6.21 -8.50
N SER A 123 -20.18 -7.18 -7.84
CA SER A 123 -21.28 -7.96 -8.42
C SER A 123 -22.65 -7.40 -8.03
N ASP A 124 -22.74 -6.77 -6.86
CA ASP A 124 -23.95 -6.11 -6.36
C ASP A 124 -23.67 -4.64 -6.06
N GLN A 125 -23.87 -3.76 -7.05
CA GLN A 125 -23.63 -2.32 -6.87
C GLN A 125 -24.52 -1.68 -5.80
N SER A 126 -25.60 -2.34 -5.35
CA SER A 126 -26.40 -1.83 -4.24
C SER A 126 -25.60 -1.73 -2.94
N VAL A 127 -24.52 -2.49 -2.80
CA VAL A 127 -23.61 -2.42 -1.64
C VAL A 127 -23.00 -1.02 -1.48
N TYR A 128 -22.62 -0.38 -2.59
CA TYR A 128 -22.03 0.96 -2.58
C TYR A 128 -23.08 2.07 -2.45
N SER A 129 -24.33 1.86 -2.91
CA SER A 129 -25.40 2.86 -2.82
C SER A 129 -26.25 2.77 -1.55
N SER A 130 -26.24 1.63 -0.85
CA SER A 130 -27.02 1.40 0.38
C SER A 130 -26.32 1.80 1.68
N GLY A 131 -25.08 2.31 1.60
CA GLY A 131 -24.26 2.63 2.76
C GLY A 131 -23.61 1.42 3.45
N LYS A 132 -23.75 0.20 2.90
CA LYS A 132 -23.07 -0.99 3.45
C LYS A 132 -21.55 -0.86 3.41
N PHE A 133 -21.02 -0.31 2.32
CA PHE A 133 -19.58 -0.03 2.20
C PHE A 133 -19.13 0.99 3.27
N ASP A 134 -19.86 2.08 3.46
CA ASP A 134 -19.56 3.10 4.48
C ASP A 134 -19.61 2.53 5.90
N ALA A 135 -20.59 1.66 6.18
CA ALA A 135 -20.69 0.96 7.46
C ALA A 135 -19.47 0.04 7.71
N ALA A 136 -18.98 -0.64 6.67
CA ALA A 136 -17.78 -1.48 6.77
C ALA A 136 -16.49 -0.65 6.91
N MET A 137 -16.44 0.55 6.32
CA MET A 137 -15.33 1.49 6.45
C MET A 137 -15.24 2.12 7.85
N THR A 138 -16.38 2.36 8.50
CA THR A 138 -16.48 3.08 9.78
C THR A 138 -15.51 2.56 10.87
N PRO A 139 -15.47 1.26 11.21
CA PRO A 139 -14.54 0.76 12.22
C PRO A 139 -13.07 0.90 11.79
N VAL A 140 -12.77 0.75 10.50
CA VAL A 140 -11.42 0.93 9.96
C VAL A 140 -10.97 2.39 10.09
N THR A 141 -11.83 3.35 9.76
CA THR A 141 -11.56 4.78 9.93
C THR A 141 -11.41 5.16 11.41
N ALA A 142 -12.22 4.59 12.30
CA ALA A 142 -12.10 4.81 13.74
C ALA A 142 -10.75 4.30 14.29
N TRP A 143 -10.33 3.12 13.86
CA TRP A 143 -9.03 2.56 14.21
C TRP A 143 -7.88 3.45 13.71
N LEU A 144 -7.93 3.88 12.45
CA LEU A 144 -6.94 4.79 11.88
C LEU A 144 -6.86 6.10 12.67
N ALA A 145 -8.00 6.70 13.02
CA ALA A 145 -8.02 7.95 13.79
C ALA A 145 -7.43 7.79 15.21
N ALA A 146 -7.62 6.63 15.84
CA ALA A 146 -7.07 6.36 17.16
C ALA A 146 -5.54 6.16 17.13
N ASN A 147 -5.04 5.45 16.10
CA ASN A 147 -3.69 4.90 16.06
C ASN A 147 -2.71 5.65 15.15
N CYS A 148 -3.21 6.40 14.16
CA CYS A 148 -2.41 7.07 13.13
C CYS A 148 -2.46 8.59 13.33
N LYS A 149 -1.39 9.16 13.88
CA LYS A 149 -1.25 10.60 14.18
C LYS A 149 -0.08 11.21 13.42
#